data_AF-A0A7W3SW96-F1
#
_entry.id   AF-A0A7W3SW96-F1
#
_cell.length_a   1.000
_cell.length_b   1.000
_cell.length_c   1.000
_cell.angle_alpha   90.00
_cell.angle_beta   90.00
_cell.angle_gamma   90.00
#
_symmetry.space_group_name_H-M   'P 1'
#
loop_
_entity.id
_entity.type
_entity.pdbx_description
1 polymer ?
#
loop_
_entity_poly.entity_id
_entity_poly.type
_entity_poly.pdbx_seq_one_letter_code
_entity_poly.pdbx_strand_id
1 'polypeptide(L)'
;MRYFKDFLNEIFTWKWVLFFVLTFIFGWSHRRHLMESSTFIQAGLNQWDILIAISGDPIMLLNLTLPFMLLLSCLKIREAWNMTNLIRMKSWWRWVHYSVTRFFPVTATAIMLILVISFLLTAGLRYEANWSSFSRASISTFNYMSSLSWQSGLSPYLVIFLQMCLLFLFLVTIHAFISSLYLYFTNLVFLGGLSFCILLYALVTFRYFPDVPKLITYNYMTFSSSYGVYAAVYPAYVILLSIILASTYIIPLLKKSW
;
A
#
# COMPACT_ATOMS: atom_id res chain seq x y z
N MET A 1 24.89 6.22 -3.01
CA MET A 1 24.81 6.30 -4.49
C MET A 1 24.16 5.09 -5.15
N ARG A 2 24.50 3.83 -4.80
CA ARG A 2 23.92 2.63 -5.45
C ARG A 2 22.39 2.54 -5.39
N TYR A 3 21.79 2.73 -4.22
CA TYR A 3 20.33 2.66 -4.05
C TYR A 3 19.57 3.72 -4.86
N PHE A 4 20.10 4.95 -4.92
CA PHE A 4 19.51 6.02 -5.72
C PHE A 4 19.56 5.71 -7.22
N LYS A 5 20.68 5.14 -7.70
CA LYS A 5 20.80 4.67 -9.08
C LYS A 5 19.80 3.57 -9.40
N ASP A 6 19.67 2.59 -8.51
CA ASP A 6 18.70 1.48 -8.68
C ASP A 6 17.25 2.00 -8.71
N PHE A 7 16.93 3.00 -7.89
CA PHE A 7 15.64 3.69 -7.89
C PHE A 7 15.37 4.45 -9.19
N LEU A 8 16.31 5.27 -9.66
CA LEU A 8 16.17 6.00 -10.93
C LEU A 8 15.98 5.04 -12.11
N ASN A 9 16.79 3.98 -12.17
CA ASN A 9 16.65 2.95 -13.20
C ASN A 9 15.28 2.28 -13.16
N GLU A 10 14.75 2.04 -11.95
CA GLU A 10 13.44 1.43 -11.78
C GLU A 10 12.32 2.33 -12.30
N ILE A 11 12.33 3.64 -12.00
CA ILE A 11 11.33 4.63 -12.45
C ILE A 11 11.15 4.64 -13.96
N PHE A 12 12.25 4.60 -14.72
CA PHE A 12 12.20 4.71 -16.19
C PHE A 12 11.79 3.42 -16.92
N THR A 13 11.38 2.38 -16.19
CA THR A 13 10.89 1.16 -16.84
C THR A 13 9.44 1.31 -17.33
N TRP A 14 9.14 0.74 -18.50
CA TRP A 14 7.85 0.89 -19.19
C TRP A 14 6.62 0.51 -18.35
N LYS A 15 6.76 -0.45 -17.42
CA LYS A 15 5.67 -0.91 -16.55
C LYS A 15 5.07 0.21 -15.70
N TRP A 16 5.88 1.22 -15.36
CA TRP A 16 5.41 2.37 -14.58
C TRP A 16 4.60 3.35 -15.41
N VAL A 17 4.82 3.41 -16.73
CA VAL A 17 3.97 4.19 -17.64
C VAL A 17 2.56 3.61 -17.63
N LEU A 18 2.43 2.29 -17.75
CA LEU A 18 1.12 1.61 -17.67
C LEU A 18 0.46 1.86 -16.31
N PHE A 19 1.19 1.64 -15.22
CA PHE A 19 0.69 1.88 -13.86
C PHE A 19 0.24 3.34 -13.67
N PHE A 20 1.03 4.30 -14.17
CA PHE A 20 0.73 5.72 -14.09
C PHE A 20 -0.55 6.07 -14.85
N VAL A 21 -0.68 5.63 -16.11
CA VAL A 21 -1.86 5.90 -16.94
C VAL A 21 -3.13 5.34 -16.32
N LEU A 22 -3.11 4.09 -15.87
CA LEU A 22 -4.29 3.45 -15.25
C LEU A 22 -4.68 4.15 -13.94
N THR A 23 -3.70 4.46 -13.09
CA THR A 23 -3.92 5.15 -11.83
C THR A 23 -4.43 6.57 -12.06
N PHE A 24 -3.92 7.27 -13.08
CA PHE A 24 -4.37 8.61 -13.43
C PHE A 24 -5.81 8.63 -13.94
N ILE A 25 -6.18 7.72 -14.87
CA ILE A 25 -7.56 7.61 -15.38
C ILE A 25 -8.53 7.33 -14.24
N PHE A 26 -8.18 6.39 -13.35
CA PHE A 26 -8.99 6.06 -12.19
C PHE A 26 -9.12 7.26 -11.24
N GLY A 27 -8.00 7.86 -10.86
CA GLY A 27 -7.96 9.01 -9.96
C GLY A 27 -8.71 10.22 -10.52
N TRP A 28 -8.67 10.46 -11.83
CA TRP A 28 -9.44 11.51 -12.48
C TRP A 28 -10.95 11.27 -12.36
N SER A 29 -11.40 10.03 -12.56
CA SER A 29 -12.80 9.66 -12.36
C SER A 29 -13.24 9.91 -10.92
N HIS A 30 -12.43 9.47 -9.96
CA HIS A 30 -12.70 9.65 -8.53
C HIS A 30 -12.72 11.13 -8.11
N ARG A 31 -11.79 11.94 -8.63
CA ARG A 31 -11.76 13.40 -8.42
C ARG A 31 -13.09 14.05 -8.84
N ARG A 32 -13.65 13.69 -10.00
CA ARG A 32 -14.93 14.24 -10.45
C ARG A 32 -16.06 13.88 -9.48
N HIS A 33 -16.10 12.63 -9.04
CA HIS A 33 -17.11 12.18 -8.09
C HIS A 33 -17.02 12.91 -6.73
N LEU A 34 -15.81 13.20 -6.24
CA LEU A 34 -15.62 14.00 -5.03
C LEU A 34 -16.09 15.44 -5.21
N MET A 35 -15.84 16.04 -6.38
CA MET A 35 -16.33 17.40 -6.66
C MET A 35 -17.86 17.45 -6.64
N GLU A 36 -18.53 16.50 -7.29
CA GLU A 36 -20.00 16.37 -7.24
C GLU A 36 -20.48 16.16 -5.80
N SER A 37 -19.81 15.30 -5.04
CA SER A 37 -20.14 15.04 -3.65
C SER A 37 -19.99 16.28 -2.76
N SER A 38 -18.98 17.10 -3.01
CA SER A 38 -18.75 18.35 -2.28
C SER A 38 -19.86 19.36 -2.52
N THR A 39 -20.37 19.43 -3.75
CA THR A 39 -21.53 20.26 -4.08
C THR A 39 -22.80 19.76 -3.43
N PHE A 40 -22.98 18.44 -3.32
CA PHE A 40 -24.12 17.83 -2.65
C PHE A 40 -24.13 18.11 -1.14
N ILE A 41 -22.97 18.01 -0.47
CA ILE A 41 -22.83 18.31 0.97
C ILE A 41 -22.76 19.82 1.24
N GLN A 42 -22.67 20.65 0.19
CA GLN A 42 -22.48 22.10 0.29
C GLN A 42 -21.23 22.49 1.10
N ALA A 43 -20.16 21.70 0.98
CA ALA A 43 -18.91 21.92 1.68
C ALA A 43 -17.74 22.02 0.69
N GLY A 44 -16.90 23.04 0.86
CA GLY A 44 -15.73 23.25 0.01
C GLY A 44 -14.65 22.20 0.23
N LEU A 45 -14.07 21.72 -0.87
CA LEU A 45 -12.88 20.87 -0.92
C LEU A 45 -11.60 21.70 -0.96
N ASN A 46 -10.52 21.14 -0.43
CA ASN A 46 -9.18 21.61 -0.72
C ASN A 46 -8.30 20.48 -1.27
N GLN A 47 -7.01 20.76 -1.47
CA GLN A 47 -6.08 19.80 -2.05
C GLN A 47 -5.92 18.52 -1.22
N TRP A 48 -6.06 18.60 0.11
CA TRP A 48 -5.89 17.44 1.00
C TRP A 48 -6.97 16.41 0.81
N ASP A 49 -8.22 16.82 0.58
CA ASP A 49 -9.32 15.88 0.36
C ASP A 49 -9.05 15.00 -0.86
N ILE A 50 -8.55 15.60 -1.94
CA ILE A 50 -8.19 14.88 -3.16
C ILE A 50 -6.97 13.98 -2.94
N LEU A 51 -5.93 14.47 -2.25
CA LEU A 51 -4.74 13.68 -1.95
C LEU A 51 -5.08 12.43 -1.13
N ILE A 52 -5.88 12.59 -0.06
CA ILE A 52 -6.28 11.50 0.83
C ILE A 52 -7.18 10.52 0.10
N ALA A 53 -8.18 11.03 -0.61
CA ALA A 53 -9.15 10.18 -1.27
C ALA A 53 -8.51 9.34 -2.39
N ILE A 54 -7.65 9.93 -3.23
CA ILE A 54 -6.98 9.16 -4.29
C ILE A 54 -5.99 8.17 -3.68
N SER A 55 -5.11 8.60 -2.79
CA SER A 55 -4.07 7.72 -2.23
C SER A 55 -4.61 6.63 -1.29
N GLY A 56 -5.83 6.81 -0.79
CA GLY A 56 -6.54 5.89 0.07
C GLY A 56 -7.62 5.07 -0.64
N ASP A 57 -7.97 5.34 -1.90
CA ASP A 57 -9.16 4.72 -2.50
C ASP A 57 -9.10 3.17 -2.49
N PRO A 58 -10.11 2.48 -1.93
CA PRO A 58 -10.09 1.02 -1.80
C PRO A 58 -10.12 0.33 -3.15
N ILE A 59 -10.80 0.89 -4.16
CA ILE A 59 -10.92 0.27 -5.47
C ILE A 59 -9.57 0.36 -6.18
N MET A 60 -8.91 1.52 -6.14
CA MET A 60 -7.56 1.72 -6.67
C MET A 60 -6.53 0.83 -5.98
N LEU A 61 -6.56 0.77 -4.65
CA LEU A 61 -5.58 0.02 -3.89
C LEU A 61 -5.77 -1.50 -4.03
N LEU A 62 -7.00 -2.01 -3.93
CA LEU A 62 -7.26 -3.45 -3.97
C LEU A 62 -7.30 -4.03 -5.39
N ASN A 63 -7.84 -3.30 -6.37
CA ASN A 63 -8.03 -3.84 -7.73
C ASN A 63 -6.92 -3.50 -8.71
N LEU A 64 -6.13 -2.46 -8.44
CA LEU A 64 -5.02 -2.05 -9.33
C LEU A 64 -3.67 -2.18 -8.63
N THR A 65 -3.50 -1.50 -7.49
CA THR A 65 -2.18 -1.42 -6.83
C THR A 65 -1.73 -2.77 -6.29
N LEU A 66 -2.57 -3.43 -5.48
CA LEU A 66 -2.24 -4.72 -4.87
C LEU A 66 -1.90 -5.81 -5.90
N PRO A 67 -2.73 -6.12 -6.91
CA PRO A 67 -2.40 -7.15 -7.89
C PRO A 67 -1.15 -6.82 -8.70
N PHE A 68 -0.95 -5.55 -9.07
CA PHE A 68 0.26 -5.10 -9.76
C PHE A 68 1.50 -5.32 -8.89
N MET A 69 1.46 -4.93 -7.61
CA MET A 69 2.58 -5.10 -6.68
C MET A 69 2.85 -6.56 -6.34
N LEU A 70 1.81 -7.41 -6.24
CA LEU A 70 1.97 -8.85 -6.06
C LEU A 70 2.67 -9.50 -7.27
N LEU A 71 2.30 -9.12 -8.49
CA LEU A 71 2.99 -9.58 -9.70
C LEU A 71 4.48 -9.18 -9.68
N LEU A 72 4.78 -7.92 -9.39
CA LEU A 72 6.16 -7.45 -9.30
C LEU A 72 6.94 -8.13 -8.17
N SER A 73 6.27 -8.40 -7.04
CA SER A 73 6.84 -9.16 -5.92
C SER A 73 7.28 -10.56 -6.39
N CYS A 74 6.41 -11.29 -7.08
CA CYS A 74 6.73 -12.60 -7.65
C CYS A 74 7.91 -12.54 -8.62
N LEU A 75 7.93 -11.57 -9.52
CA LEU A 75 9.00 -11.40 -10.49
C LEU A 75 10.34 -11.11 -9.79
N LYS A 76 10.35 -10.24 -8.77
CA LYS A 76 11.57 -9.93 -8.00
C LYS A 76 12.05 -11.10 -7.17
N ILE A 77 11.16 -11.88 -6.56
CA ILE A 77 11.53 -13.11 -5.86
C ILE A 77 12.18 -14.09 -6.84
N ARG A 78 11.58 -14.29 -8.02
CA ARG A 78 12.13 -15.16 -9.07
C ARG A 78 13.50 -14.68 -9.57
N GLU A 79 13.67 -13.39 -9.81
CA GLU A 79 14.95 -12.80 -10.24
C GLU A 79 16.03 -12.91 -9.15
N ALA A 80 15.65 -12.75 -7.88
CA ALA A 80 16.56 -12.88 -6.74
C ALA A 80 16.95 -14.34 -6.48
N TRP A 81 16.06 -15.28 -6.83
CA TRP A 81 16.28 -16.71 -6.68
C TRP A 81 17.32 -17.22 -7.68
N ASN A 82 18.53 -17.45 -7.17
CA ASN A 82 19.55 -18.25 -7.84
C ASN A 82 20.14 -19.19 -6.78
N MET A 83 20.27 -20.49 -7.09
CA MET A 83 20.83 -21.50 -6.18
C MET A 83 22.18 -21.07 -5.60
N THR A 84 23.00 -20.39 -6.42
CA THR A 84 24.30 -19.85 -6.01
C THR A 84 24.18 -18.72 -4.99
N ASN A 85 23.12 -17.91 -5.06
CA ASN A 85 22.86 -16.84 -4.10
C ASN A 85 22.46 -17.42 -2.73
N LEU A 86 21.65 -18.47 -2.68
CA LEU A 86 21.27 -19.09 -1.41
C LEU A 86 22.49 -19.67 -0.67
N ILE A 87 23.37 -20.36 -1.40
CA ILE A 87 24.62 -20.93 -0.88
C ILE A 87 25.54 -19.82 -0.35
N ARG A 88 25.63 -18.68 -1.05
CA ARG A 88 26.44 -17.52 -0.63
C ARG A 88 25.87 -16.79 0.58
N MET A 89 24.55 -16.72 0.70
CA MET A 89 23.88 -15.97 1.77
C MET A 89 23.92 -16.70 3.12
N LYS A 90 24.10 -18.03 3.13
CA LYS A 90 24.26 -18.91 4.30
C LYS A 90 23.16 -18.85 5.36
N SER A 91 22.13 -18.03 5.18
CA SER A 91 21.08 -17.84 6.18
C SER A 91 19.78 -17.32 5.55
N TRP A 92 18.66 -17.84 6.05
CA TRP A 92 17.30 -17.53 5.61
C TRP A 92 16.95 -16.05 5.78
N TRP A 93 17.19 -15.49 6.97
CA TRP A 93 16.87 -14.10 7.27
C TRP A 93 17.64 -13.14 6.36
N ARG A 94 18.90 -13.46 6.03
CA ARG A 94 19.70 -12.69 5.08
C ARG A 94 19.06 -12.68 3.70
N TRP A 95 18.56 -13.84 3.25
CA TRP A 95 17.91 -13.94 1.95
C TRP A 95 16.60 -13.13 1.90
N VAL A 96 15.76 -13.20 2.95
CA VAL A 96 14.54 -12.38 3.01
C VAL A 96 14.89 -10.89 3.00
N HIS A 97 15.86 -10.47 3.81
CA HIS A 97 16.33 -9.09 3.82
C HIS A 97 16.86 -8.66 2.44
N TYR A 98 17.65 -9.50 1.77
CA TYR A 98 18.12 -9.22 0.42
C TYR A 98 16.98 -9.08 -0.59
N SER A 99 15.98 -9.97 -0.56
CA SER A 99 14.79 -9.87 -1.42
C SER A 99 14.06 -8.55 -1.18
N VAL A 100 13.81 -8.21 0.09
CA VAL A 100 13.19 -6.93 0.48
C VAL A 100 14.00 -5.73 -0.02
N THR A 101 15.33 -5.73 0.13
CA THR A 101 16.17 -4.62 -0.35
C THR A 101 16.14 -4.48 -1.87
N ARG A 102 15.92 -5.57 -2.62
CA ARG A 102 15.75 -5.55 -4.08
C ARG A 102 14.36 -5.11 -4.51
N PHE A 103 13.35 -5.34 -3.67
CA PHE A 103 11.98 -4.89 -3.89
C PHE A 103 11.76 -3.43 -3.47
N PHE A 104 12.57 -2.91 -2.54
CA PHE A 104 12.47 -1.54 -2.03
C PHE A 104 12.34 -0.47 -3.13
N PRO A 105 13.18 -0.45 -4.20
CA PRO A 105 13.05 0.55 -5.27
C PRO A 105 11.71 0.44 -6.02
N VAL A 106 11.16 -0.77 -6.16
CA VAL A 106 9.86 -1.02 -6.79
C VAL A 106 8.75 -0.40 -5.95
N THR A 107 8.73 -0.69 -4.65
CA THR A 107 7.74 -0.11 -3.72
C THR A 107 7.86 1.41 -3.65
N ALA A 108 9.07 1.95 -3.52
CA ALA A 108 9.29 3.39 -3.48
C ALA A 108 8.79 4.08 -4.76
N THR A 109 9.00 3.47 -5.92
CA THR A 109 8.52 4.00 -7.20
C THR A 109 6.99 4.01 -7.26
N ALA A 110 6.32 2.93 -6.85
CA ALA A 110 4.85 2.88 -6.82
C ALA A 110 4.25 3.97 -5.93
N ILE A 111 4.77 4.13 -4.70
CA ILE A 111 4.31 5.14 -3.74
C ILE A 111 4.55 6.55 -4.28
N MET A 112 5.73 6.81 -4.85
CA MET A 112 6.04 8.10 -5.47
C MET A 112 5.06 8.42 -6.61
N LEU A 113 4.76 7.47 -7.49
CA LEU A 113 3.83 7.69 -8.59
C LEU A 113 2.40 7.94 -8.11
N ILE A 114 1.93 7.19 -7.11
CA ILE A 114 0.62 7.45 -6.49
C ILE A 114 0.58 8.87 -5.91
N LEU A 115 1.63 9.30 -5.19
CA LEU A 115 1.72 10.63 -4.61
C LEU A 115 1.75 11.72 -5.70
N VAL A 116 2.55 11.55 -6.75
CA VAL A 116 2.63 12.50 -7.88
C VAL A 116 1.29 12.61 -8.59
N ILE A 117 0.64 11.49 -8.90
CA ILE A 117 -0.70 11.50 -9.52
C ILE A 117 -1.71 12.19 -8.63
N SER A 118 -1.71 11.86 -7.34
CA SER A 118 -2.60 12.49 -6.37
C SER A 118 -2.39 14.01 -6.36
N PHE A 119 -1.13 14.47 -6.39
CA PHE A 119 -0.78 15.89 -6.45
C PHE A 119 -1.21 16.56 -7.75
N LEU A 120 -0.97 15.93 -8.91
CA LEU A 120 -1.42 16.44 -10.21
C LEU A 120 -2.95 16.62 -10.24
N LEU A 121 -3.68 15.71 -9.63
CA LEU A 121 -5.13 15.74 -9.55
C LEU A 121 -5.68 16.82 -8.60
N THR A 122 -4.83 17.42 -7.76
CA THR A 122 -5.22 18.61 -6.96
C THR A 122 -5.29 19.90 -7.77
N ALA A 123 -4.81 19.89 -9.02
CA ALA A 123 -4.80 21.08 -9.86
C ALA A 123 -6.20 21.72 -9.97
N GLY A 124 -6.23 23.04 -9.86
CA GLY A 124 -7.47 23.84 -9.85
C GLY A 124 -8.17 23.96 -8.50
N LEU A 125 -7.70 23.28 -7.44
CA LEU A 125 -8.21 23.45 -6.08
C LEU A 125 -7.38 24.43 -5.26
N ARG A 126 -8.04 25.10 -4.33
CA ARG A 126 -7.39 26.02 -3.38
C ARG A 126 -6.50 25.23 -2.44
N TYR A 127 -5.26 25.68 -2.31
CA TYR A 127 -4.36 25.20 -1.27
C TYR A 127 -4.69 25.90 0.05
N GLU A 128 -4.85 25.12 1.10
CA GLU A 128 -5.05 25.59 2.47
C GLU A 128 -4.17 24.76 3.39
N ALA A 129 -3.54 25.35 4.41
CA ALA A 129 -2.70 24.58 5.33
C ALA A 129 -3.51 23.67 6.27
N ASN A 130 -4.80 23.96 6.44
CA ASN A 130 -5.70 23.27 7.34
C ASN A 130 -6.69 22.36 6.59
N TRP A 131 -7.42 21.55 7.35
CA TRP A 131 -8.53 20.74 6.84
C TRP A 131 -9.63 21.60 6.21
N SER A 132 -10.24 21.11 5.13
CA SER A 132 -11.32 21.81 4.45
C SER A 132 -12.62 21.76 5.26
N SER A 133 -13.64 22.50 4.82
CA SER A 133 -15.00 22.32 5.35
C SER A 133 -15.59 20.94 5.03
N PHE A 134 -15.18 20.32 3.91
CA PHE A 134 -15.65 19.00 3.51
C PHE A 134 -15.18 17.91 4.49
N SER A 135 -13.92 17.97 4.93
CA SER A 135 -13.41 17.03 5.94
C SER A 135 -14.10 17.21 7.29
N ARG A 136 -14.50 18.43 7.66
CA ARG A 136 -15.14 18.74 8.95
C ARG A 136 -16.65 18.49 8.99
N ALA A 137 -17.29 18.31 7.84
CA ALA A 137 -18.71 17.98 7.77
C ALA A 137 -18.98 16.64 8.48
N SER A 138 -20.25 16.41 8.86
CA SER A 138 -20.66 15.13 9.45
C SER A 138 -20.23 13.96 8.56
N ILE A 139 -19.80 12.86 9.19
CA ILE A 139 -19.35 11.68 8.45
C ILE A 139 -20.52 11.18 7.59
N SER A 140 -20.24 11.05 6.30
CA SER A 140 -21.12 10.47 5.29
C SER A 140 -20.32 9.49 4.43
N THR A 141 -21.01 8.79 3.54
CA THR A 141 -20.36 7.92 2.54
C THR A 141 -19.40 8.67 1.62
N PHE A 142 -19.56 9.98 1.47
CA PHE A 142 -18.80 10.78 0.50
C PHE A 142 -17.51 11.38 1.05
N ASN A 143 -17.49 11.75 2.33
CA ASN A 143 -16.35 12.40 2.99
C ASN A 143 -15.65 11.51 4.02
N TYR A 144 -16.08 10.25 4.18
CA TYR A 144 -15.59 9.30 5.17
C TYR A 144 -14.06 9.33 5.37
N MET A 145 -13.28 9.27 4.30
CA MET A 145 -11.81 9.26 4.40
C MET A 145 -11.23 10.56 4.94
N SER A 146 -11.65 11.70 4.41
CA SER A 146 -11.22 13.02 4.87
C SER A 146 -11.67 13.27 6.30
N SER A 147 -12.90 12.91 6.64
CA SER A 147 -13.47 13.14 7.97
C SER A 147 -12.84 12.29 9.05
N LEU A 148 -12.57 11.00 8.80
CA LEU A 148 -11.81 10.18 9.76
C LEU A 148 -10.38 10.67 9.92
N SER A 149 -9.77 11.12 8.82
CA SER A 149 -8.43 11.71 8.87
C SER A 149 -8.40 12.98 9.72
N TRP A 150 -9.41 13.84 9.58
CA TRP A 150 -9.57 15.03 10.42
C TRP A 150 -9.80 14.69 11.90
N GLN A 151 -10.66 13.70 12.19
CA GLN A 151 -10.97 13.27 13.56
C GLN A 151 -9.77 12.72 14.33
N SER A 152 -8.71 12.30 13.64
CA SER A 152 -7.45 11.89 14.28
C SER A 152 -6.74 13.03 15.03
N GLY A 153 -7.13 14.28 14.80
CA GLY A 153 -6.49 15.46 15.39
C GLY A 153 -5.11 15.79 14.79
N LEU A 154 -4.66 15.03 13.78
CA LEU A 154 -3.40 15.27 13.10
C LEU A 154 -3.55 16.33 12.00
N SER A 155 -2.44 16.99 11.66
CA SER A 155 -2.38 17.87 10.51
C SER A 155 -2.53 17.07 9.19
N PRO A 156 -3.07 17.66 8.12
CA PRO A 156 -3.23 16.95 6.85
C PRO A 156 -1.88 16.50 6.25
N TYR A 157 -0.81 17.26 6.48
CA TYR A 157 0.56 16.87 6.08
C TYR A 157 0.99 15.56 6.74
N LEU A 158 0.77 15.45 8.06
CA LEU A 158 1.15 14.26 8.81
C LEU A 158 0.28 13.06 8.41
N VAL A 159 -1.01 13.26 8.14
CA VAL A 159 -1.88 12.20 7.62
C VAL A 159 -1.38 11.67 6.29
N ILE A 160 -1.06 12.54 5.33
CA ILE A 160 -0.54 12.10 4.02
C ILE A 160 0.80 11.38 4.19
N PHE A 161 1.70 11.90 5.02
CA PHE A 161 2.98 11.23 5.31
C PHE A 161 2.75 9.83 5.89
N LEU A 162 1.92 9.71 6.92
CA LEU A 162 1.57 8.42 7.54
C LEU A 162 0.80 7.49 6.60
N GLN A 163 -0.02 8.02 5.69
CA GLN A 163 -0.69 7.22 4.65
C GLN A 163 0.36 6.56 3.74
N MET A 164 1.33 7.33 3.24
CA MET A 164 2.38 6.82 2.35
C MET A 164 3.30 5.83 3.08
N CYS A 165 3.68 6.11 4.32
CA CYS A 165 4.48 5.21 5.14
C CYS A 165 3.74 3.88 5.42
N LEU A 166 2.44 3.94 5.71
CA LEU A 166 1.64 2.75 5.98
C LEU A 166 1.52 1.87 4.73
N LEU A 167 1.20 2.46 3.58
CA LEU A 167 1.09 1.73 2.31
C LEU A 167 2.45 1.14 1.90
N PHE A 168 3.54 1.90 2.07
CA PHE A 168 4.90 1.40 1.85
C PHE A 168 5.21 0.18 2.73
N LEU A 169 4.95 0.30 4.04
CA LEU A 169 5.17 -0.77 5.01
C LEU A 169 4.36 -2.01 4.66
N PHE A 170 3.08 -1.84 4.33
CA PHE A 170 2.19 -2.93 3.93
C PHE A 170 2.74 -3.73 2.74
N LEU A 171 3.17 -3.03 1.68
CA LEU A 171 3.72 -3.68 0.47
C LEU A 171 5.03 -4.42 0.76
N VAL A 172 5.89 -3.84 1.60
CA VAL A 172 7.12 -4.51 2.06
C VAL A 172 6.80 -5.74 2.92
N THR A 173 5.82 -5.64 3.83
CA THR A 173 5.37 -6.75 4.68
C THR A 173 4.88 -7.92 3.85
N ILE A 174 4.02 -7.68 2.86
CA ILE A 174 3.53 -8.72 1.96
C ILE A 174 4.70 -9.36 1.19
N HIS A 175 5.62 -8.55 0.66
CA HIS A 175 6.78 -9.09 -0.04
C HIS A 175 7.66 -9.95 0.87
N ALA A 176 7.94 -9.50 2.09
CA ALA A 176 8.72 -10.24 3.07
C ALA A 176 8.06 -11.58 3.44
N PHE A 177 6.74 -11.57 3.63
CA PHE A 177 5.94 -12.76 3.90
C PHE A 177 5.99 -13.78 2.75
N ILE A 178 5.70 -13.34 1.52
CA ILE A 178 5.75 -14.20 0.33
C ILE A 178 7.16 -14.74 0.11
N SER A 179 8.18 -13.88 0.24
CA SER A 179 9.59 -14.26 0.13
C SER A 179 9.93 -15.35 1.13
N SER A 180 9.56 -15.18 2.40
CA SER A 180 9.83 -16.17 3.43
C SER A 180 9.16 -17.51 3.16
N LEU A 181 7.88 -17.52 2.75
CA LEU A 181 7.18 -18.76 2.40
C LEU A 181 7.74 -19.43 1.14
N TYR A 182 8.21 -18.66 0.16
CA TYR A 182 8.80 -19.20 -1.06
C TYR A 182 10.03 -20.08 -0.79
N LEU A 183 10.81 -19.78 0.27
CA LEU A 183 11.99 -20.57 0.66
C LEU A 183 11.68 -22.00 1.13
N TYR A 184 10.41 -22.32 1.42
CA TYR A 184 9.99 -23.67 1.76
C TYR A 184 9.81 -24.56 0.53
N PHE A 185 9.11 -24.04 -0.48
CA PHE A 185 8.66 -24.84 -1.61
C PHE A 185 9.48 -24.59 -2.87
N THR A 186 10.07 -23.40 -3.02
CA THR A 186 10.90 -22.99 -4.16
C THR A 186 10.25 -23.26 -5.52
N ASN A 187 8.92 -23.17 -5.57
CA ASN A 187 8.10 -23.52 -6.73
C ASN A 187 7.37 -22.27 -7.24
N LEU A 188 7.43 -22.01 -8.54
CA LEU A 188 6.79 -20.83 -9.15
C LEU A 188 5.26 -20.91 -9.14
N VAL A 189 4.68 -22.11 -9.27
CA VAL A 189 3.24 -22.35 -9.13
C VAL A 189 2.81 -22.05 -7.70
N PHE A 190 3.58 -22.48 -6.70
CA PHE A 190 3.32 -22.13 -5.30
C PHE A 190 3.38 -20.61 -5.08
N LEU A 191 4.40 -19.93 -5.62
CA LEU A 191 4.56 -18.48 -5.50
C LEU A 191 3.37 -17.70 -6.11
N GLY A 192 2.94 -18.11 -7.30
CA GLY A 192 1.77 -17.54 -7.97
C GLY A 192 0.47 -17.83 -7.22
N GLY A 193 0.27 -19.07 -6.79
CA GLY A 193 -0.90 -19.50 -6.01
C GLY A 193 -1.02 -18.74 -4.69
N LEU A 194 0.07 -18.61 -3.93
CA LEU A 194 0.10 -17.84 -2.68
C LEU A 194 -0.29 -16.37 -2.91
N SER A 195 0.26 -15.74 -3.94
CA SER A 195 -0.04 -14.34 -4.27
C SER A 195 -1.50 -14.16 -4.68
N PHE A 196 -2.05 -15.10 -5.45
CA PHE A 196 -3.46 -15.12 -5.79
C PHE A 196 -4.35 -15.31 -4.56
N CYS A 197 -3.98 -16.19 -3.63
CA CYS A 197 -4.70 -16.36 -2.37
C CYS A 197 -4.70 -15.09 -1.52
N ILE A 198 -3.57 -14.36 -1.45
CA ILE A 198 -3.49 -13.06 -0.75
C ILE A 198 -4.42 -12.03 -1.40
N LEU A 199 -4.43 -11.95 -2.74
CA LEU A 199 -5.34 -11.06 -3.47
C LEU A 199 -6.81 -11.40 -3.20
N LEU A 200 -7.17 -12.68 -3.31
CA LEU A 200 -8.54 -13.13 -3.02
C LEU A 200 -8.93 -12.84 -1.58
N TYR A 201 -8.04 -13.10 -0.62
CA TYR A 201 -8.27 -12.77 0.78
C TYR A 201 -8.54 -11.27 0.97
N ALA A 202 -7.75 -10.40 0.35
CA ALA A 202 -7.93 -8.96 0.43
C ALA A 202 -9.28 -8.50 -0.15
N LEU A 203 -9.67 -9.03 -1.31
CA LEU A 203 -10.95 -8.72 -1.96
C LEU A 203 -12.16 -9.26 -1.17
N VAL A 204 -12.06 -10.50 -0.69
CA VAL A 204 -13.14 -11.18 0.02
C VAL A 204 -13.37 -10.54 1.39
N THR A 205 -12.30 -10.29 2.16
CA THR A 205 -12.43 -9.65 3.48
C THR A 205 -12.99 -8.24 3.38
N PHE A 206 -12.56 -7.45 2.40
CA PHE A 206 -13.09 -6.11 2.18
C PHE A 206 -14.59 -6.09 1.85
N ARG A 207 -15.06 -7.06 1.05
CA ARG A 207 -16.45 -7.05 0.56
C ARG A 207 -17.44 -7.81 1.43
N TYR A 208 -17.03 -8.92 2.04
CA TYR A 208 -17.96 -9.90 2.65
C TYR A 208 -17.82 -10.05 4.16
N PHE A 209 -16.80 -9.48 4.78
CA PHE A 209 -16.57 -9.60 6.22
C PHE A 209 -16.49 -8.23 6.94
N PRO A 210 -17.49 -7.33 6.74
CA PRO A 210 -17.47 -6.00 7.36
C PRO A 210 -17.50 -6.07 8.90
N ASP A 211 -18.14 -7.10 9.46
CA ASP A 211 -18.33 -7.27 10.92
C ASP A 211 -17.05 -7.64 11.65
N VAL A 212 -16.00 -8.04 10.93
CA VAL A 212 -14.68 -8.39 11.50
C VAL A 212 -13.62 -7.44 10.94
N PRO A 213 -13.66 -6.15 11.27
CA PRO A 213 -12.83 -5.13 10.62
C PRO A 213 -11.33 -5.38 10.79
N LYS A 214 -10.91 -6.09 11.85
CA LYS A 214 -9.51 -6.46 12.08
C LYS A 214 -8.95 -7.45 11.04
N LEU A 215 -9.81 -8.20 10.34
CA LEU A 215 -9.41 -9.14 9.27
C LEU A 215 -9.37 -8.47 7.90
N ILE A 216 -9.94 -7.27 7.76
CA ILE A 216 -9.99 -6.57 6.49
C ILE A 216 -8.60 -6.03 6.15
N THR A 217 -8.01 -6.59 5.08
CA THR A 217 -6.64 -6.25 4.65
C THR A 217 -6.48 -4.75 4.36
N TYR A 218 -7.51 -4.11 3.80
CA TYR A 218 -7.53 -2.68 3.48
C TYR A 218 -7.29 -1.77 4.70
N ASN A 219 -7.66 -2.19 5.91
CA ASN A 219 -7.43 -1.43 7.14
C ASN A 219 -5.96 -1.34 7.55
N TYR A 220 -5.09 -2.12 6.89
CA TYR A 220 -3.65 -2.07 7.05
C TYR A 220 -2.96 -1.34 5.88
N MET A 221 -3.72 -0.93 4.86
CA MET A 221 -3.21 -0.19 3.70
C MET A 221 -3.42 1.32 3.82
N THR A 222 -4.42 1.74 4.60
CA THR A 222 -4.87 3.14 4.64
C THR A 222 -5.04 3.68 6.05
N PHE A 223 -4.62 4.93 6.23
CA PHE A 223 -4.68 5.70 7.46
C PHE A 223 -6.12 5.86 7.93
N SER A 224 -7.00 6.36 7.05
CA SER A 224 -8.40 6.65 7.39
C SER A 224 -9.15 5.41 7.86
N SER A 225 -9.00 4.30 7.14
CA SER A 225 -9.65 3.04 7.50
C SER A 225 -9.04 2.40 8.75
N SER A 226 -7.71 2.47 8.91
CA SER A 226 -7.06 2.05 10.15
C SER A 226 -7.58 2.82 11.37
N TYR A 227 -7.64 4.15 11.26
CA TYR A 227 -8.17 5.02 12.29
C TYR A 227 -9.65 4.71 12.59
N GLY A 228 -10.46 4.51 11.55
CA GLY A 228 -11.88 4.15 11.73
C GLY A 228 -12.11 2.85 12.51
N VAL A 229 -11.18 1.91 12.44
CA VAL A 229 -11.30 0.61 13.12
C VAL A 229 -10.71 0.62 14.54
N TYR A 230 -9.56 1.27 14.70
CA TYR A 230 -8.80 1.18 15.95
C TYR A 230 -8.85 2.46 16.79
N ALA A 231 -9.52 3.51 16.31
CA ALA A 231 -9.44 4.88 16.84
C ALA A 231 -7.99 5.42 16.91
N ALA A 232 -7.06 4.78 16.20
CA ALA A 232 -5.65 5.13 16.12
C ALA A 232 -5.00 4.41 14.94
N VAL A 233 -3.97 4.98 14.31
CA VAL A 233 -3.29 4.33 13.18
C VAL A 233 -2.17 3.37 13.61
N TYR A 234 -1.57 3.58 14.79
CA TYR A 234 -0.40 2.80 15.22
C TYR A 234 -0.62 1.28 15.33
N PRO A 235 -1.82 0.74 15.64
CA PRO A 235 -2.02 -0.70 15.66
C PRO A 235 -1.74 -1.38 14.32
N ALA A 236 -2.09 -0.73 13.20
CA ALA A 236 -1.78 -1.26 11.88
C ALA A 236 -0.26 -1.34 11.66
N TYR A 237 0.49 -0.29 12.04
CA TYR A 237 1.95 -0.30 11.99
C TYR A 237 2.57 -1.43 12.82
N VAL A 238 2.11 -1.59 14.06
CA VAL A 238 2.61 -2.62 14.98
C VAL A 238 2.35 -4.02 14.41
N ILE A 239 1.16 -4.27 13.85
CA ILE A 239 0.82 -5.56 13.24
C ILE A 239 1.70 -5.84 12.02
N LEU A 240 1.88 -4.86 11.13
CA LEU A 240 2.72 -5.03 9.94
C LEU A 240 4.19 -5.25 10.27
N LEU A 241 4.74 -4.54 11.27
CA LEU A 241 6.09 -4.75 11.78
C LEU A 241 6.22 -6.14 12.41
N SER A 242 5.21 -6.59 13.17
CA SER A 242 5.18 -7.92 13.78
C SER A 242 5.20 -9.02 12.70
N ILE A 243 4.46 -8.84 11.60
CA ILE A 243 4.47 -9.79 10.47
C ILE A 243 5.84 -9.79 9.78
N ILE A 244 6.50 -8.64 9.61
CA ILE A 244 7.88 -8.60 9.08
C ILE A 244 8.81 -9.41 9.98
N LEU A 245 8.80 -9.15 11.29
CA LEU A 245 9.63 -9.85 12.27
C LEU A 245 9.34 -11.36 12.26
N ALA A 246 8.06 -11.74 12.22
CA ALA A 246 7.66 -13.13 12.10
C ALA A 246 8.17 -13.75 10.79
N SER A 247 8.06 -13.04 9.68
CA SER A 247 8.51 -13.51 8.36
C SER A 247 10.03 -13.68 8.30
N THR A 248 10.80 -12.82 8.96
CA THR A 248 12.26 -12.87 8.94
C THR A 248 12.86 -13.85 9.95
N TYR A 249 12.22 -14.02 11.11
CA TYR A 249 12.81 -14.77 12.24
C TYR A 249 12.00 -16.00 12.66
N ILE A 250 10.67 -15.95 12.66
CA ILE A 250 9.83 -17.05 13.17
C ILE A 250 9.57 -18.10 12.09
N ILE A 251 9.10 -17.65 10.92
CA ILE A 251 8.85 -18.52 9.77
C ILE A 251 10.06 -19.42 9.46
N PRO A 252 11.33 -18.95 9.40
CA PRO A 252 12.48 -19.81 9.18
C PRO A 252 12.65 -20.96 10.19
N LEU A 253 12.25 -20.77 11.45
CA LEU A 253 12.42 -21.76 12.52
C LEU A 253 11.47 -22.96 12.36
N LEU A 254 10.40 -22.81 11.59
CA LEU A 254 9.44 -23.89 11.35
C LEU A 254 9.99 -24.96 10.40
N LYS A 255 11.09 -24.68 9.68
CA LYS A 255 11.78 -25.68 8.86
C LYS A 255 12.60 -26.55 9.80
N LYS A 256 12.08 -27.77 10.08
CA LYS A 256 12.86 -28.80 10.77
C LYS A 256 14.24 -28.90 10.10
N SER A 257 15.28 -28.71 10.91
CA SER A 257 16.63 -29.12 10.60
C SER A 257 16.59 -30.58 10.17
N TRP A 258 16.82 -30.82 8.88
CA TRP A 258 17.20 -32.13 8.38
C TRP A 258 18.66 -32.36 8.74
#